data_AF-A0A2R6IK95-F1
#
_entry.id   AF-A0A2R6IK95-F1
#
_cell.length_a   1.000
_cell.length_b   1.000
_cell.length_c   1.000
_cell.angle_alpha   90.00
_cell.angle_beta   90.00
_cell.angle_gamma   90.00
#
_symmetry.space_group_name_H-M   'P 1'
#
loop_
_entity.id
_entity.type
_entity.pdbx_description
1 polymer ?
#
loop_
_entity_poly.entity_id
_entity_poly.type
_entity_poly.pdbx_seq_one_letter_code
_entity_poly.pdbx_strand_id
1 'polypeptide(L)'
;MRLVHESAEGRRTLATDVEVADSLLAKTRGLMFREEVPEGYALVFRFEPTALERVGARLPGPLAGLGEWAASRGIHMLFVRVPLDVLWLRDGEVVRVRTLNPWRGMDSAAADTVVELPGGAAEGVEPGDTVRLVEDAGRTDADPEASDDDMFGVPADDDTDAAPGRESAPDPAGSGAADGGGDRGE
;
A
#
# COMPACT_ATOMS: atom_id res chain seq x y z
N MET A 1 11.31 -4.97 -6.26
CA MET A 1 11.74 -3.60 -6.57
C MET A 1 12.41 -3.07 -5.33
N ARG A 2 13.54 -2.38 -5.47
CA ARG A 2 14.32 -1.85 -4.34
C ARG A 2 14.67 -0.38 -4.54
N LEU A 3 14.81 0.33 -3.44
CA LEU A 3 15.26 1.72 -3.41
C LEU A 3 16.75 1.76 -3.11
N VAL A 4 17.50 2.39 -3.99
CA VAL A 4 18.97 2.45 -3.93
C VAL A 4 19.40 3.90 -3.83
N HIS A 5 20.33 4.16 -2.91
CA HIS A 5 21.07 5.39 -2.79
C HIS A 5 22.45 5.26 -3.44
N GLU A 6 22.81 6.25 -4.25
CA GLU A 6 24.09 6.40 -4.93
C GLU A 6 24.68 7.75 -4.54
N SER A 7 25.85 7.72 -3.89
CA SER A 7 26.63 8.91 -3.52
C SER A 7 28.07 8.77 -4.03
N ALA A 8 28.89 9.79 -3.79
CA ALA A 8 30.33 9.73 -4.08
C ALA A 8 31.05 8.61 -3.33
N GLU A 9 30.51 8.18 -2.19
CA GLU A 9 31.08 7.15 -1.32
C GLU A 9 30.69 5.72 -1.76
N GLY A 10 29.67 5.60 -2.60
CA GLY A 10 29.26 4.33 -3.19
C GLY A 10 27.76 4.17 -3.30
N ARG A 11 27.34 2.91 -3.42
CA ARG A 11 25.95 2.52 -3.64
C ARG A 11 25.45 1.66 -2.48
N ARG A 12 24.29 2.01 -1.92
CA ARG A 12 23.64 1.26 -0.83
C ARG A 12 22.15 1.10 -1.07
N THR A 13 21.57 0.04 -0.50
CA THR A 13 20.11 -0.17 -0.52
C THR A 13 19.50 0.53 0.69
N LEU A 14 18.50 1.38 0.45
CA LEU A 14 17.70 2.03 1.51
C LEU A 14 16.48 1.19 1.89
N ALA A 15 15.86 0.53 0.90
CA ALA A 15 14.69 -0.30 1.08
C ALA A 15 14.64 -1.44 0.06
N THR A 16 14.19 -2.61 0.48
CA THR A 16 13.99 -3.79 -0.38
C THR A 16 12.52 -4.04 -0.69
N ASP A 17 11.63 -3.47 0.12
CA ASP A 17 10.19 -3.48 -0.14
C ASP A 17 9.75 -2.05 -0.47
N VAL A 18 9.25 -1.84 -1.68
CA VAL A 18 8.94 -0.50 -2.20
C VAL A 18 7.52 -0.48 -2.75
N GLU A 19 6.68 0.32 -2.11
CA GLU A 19 5.34 0.63 -2.60
C GLU A 19 5.38 1.94 -3.39
N VAL A 20 4.81 1.94 -4.61
CA VAL A 20 4.73 3.15 -5.46
C VAL A 20 3.28 3.60 -5.51
N ALA A 21 3.03 4.88 -5.22
CA ALA A 21 1.71 5.48 -5.21
C ALA A 21 1.66 6.75 -6.07
N ASP A 22 0.54 6.98 -6.75
CA ASP A 22 0.36 8.13 -7.65
C ASP A 22 -0.10 9.40 -6.91
N SER A 23 -0.41 9.32 -5.61
CA SER A 23 -0.76 10.51 -4.81
C SER A 23 -0.62 10.33 -3.30
N LEU A 24 -0.27 11.41 -2.59
CA LEU A 24 -0.22 11.48 -1.12
C LEU A 24 -1.59 11.22 -0.45
N LEU A 25 -2.67 11.48 -1.19
CA LEU A 25 -4.04 11.30 -0.74
C LEU A 25 -4.54 9.85 -0.86
N ALA A 26 -3.95 9.02 -1.73
CA ALA A 26 -4.27 7.59 -1.81
C ALA A 26 -4.06 6.86 -0.46
N LYS A 27 -3.26 7.45 0.43
CA LYS A 27 -2.99 6.97 1.79
C LYS A 27 -4.05 7.35 2.83
N THR A 28 -5.00 8.25 2.51
CA THR A 28 -5.98 8.74 3.51
C THR A 28 -7.05 7.71 3.92
N ARG A 29 -7.13 6.54 3.28
CA ARG A 29 -8.19 5.56 3.55
C ARG A 29 -7.80 4.34 4.41
N GLY A 30 -6.64 4.31 5.06
CA GLY A 30 -6.27 3.13 5.87
C GLY A 30 -5.21 3.32 6.96
N LEU A 31 -4.61 4.52 7.08
CA LEU A 31 -3.48 4.76 7.97
C LEU A 31 -3.81 4.92 9.46
N MET A 32 -5.07 4.83 9.88
CA MET A 32 -5.40 4.88 11.31
C MET A 32 -5.05 3.58 12.07
N PHE A 33 -4.48 2.54 11.42
CA PHE A 33 -4.39 1.18 11.99
C PHE A 33 -3.07 0.41 11.82
N ARG A 34 -1.98 1.02 11.35
CA ARG A 34 -0.66 0.35 11.34
C ARG A 34 0.18 0.86 12.50
N GLU A 35 0.48 -0.02 13.46
CA GLU A 35 1.25 0.32 14.67
C GLU A 35 2.74 0.58 14.37
N GLU A 36 3.33 -0.03 13.33
CA GLU A 36 4.74 0.11 12.97
C GLU A 36 4.94 0.05 11.43
N VAL A 37 5.90 0.81 10.91
CA VAL A 37 6.37 0.69 9.52
C VAL A 37 7.58 -0.28 9.53
N PRO A 38 7.58 -1.35 8.72
CA PRO A 38 8.67 -2.32 8.73
C PRO A 38 10.03 -1.69 8.37
N GLU A 39 11.10 -2.22 8.96
CA GLU A 39 12.46 -1.88 8.54
C GLU A 39 12.68 -2.30 7.08
N GLY A 40 13.35 -1.47 6.29
CA GLY A 40 13.61 -1.75 4.87
C GLY A 40 12.40 -1.58 3.94
N TYR A 41 11.30 -0.98 4.42
CA TYR A 41 10.17 -0.53 3.60
C TYR A 41 10.35 0.91 3.13
N ALA A 42 9.90 1.23 1.92
CA ALA A 42 9.76 2.59 1.41
C ALA A 42 8.42 2.79 0.72
N LEU A 43 7.84 3.97 0.90
CA LEU A 43 6.70 4.43 0.10
C LEU A 43 7.16 5.56 -0.82
N VAL A 44 6.93 5.41 -2.11
CA VAL A 44 7.38 6.32 -3.15
C VAL A 44 6.17 6.95 -3.83
N PHE A 45 6.05 8.26 -3.71
CA PHE A 45 5.05 9.05 -4.42
C PHE A 45 5.66 9.66 -5.67
N ARG A 46 5.07 9.38 -6.82
CA ARG A 46 5.45 10.02 -8.10
C ARG A 46 4.39 11.02 -8.49
N PHE A 47 4.82 12.22 -8.87
CA PHE A 47 3.94 13.30 -9.26
C PHE A 47 4.18 13.66 -10.71
N GLU A 48 3.12 13.56 -11.51
CA GLU A 48 3.18 14.08 -12.88
C GLU A 48 3.19 15.61 -12.86
N PRO A 49 3.98 16.27 -13.74
CA PRO A 49 3.99 17.72 -13.84
C PRO A 49 2.62 18.25 -14.22
N THR A 50 2.06 19.11 -13.37
CA THR A 50 0.80 19.79 -13.69
C THR A 50 0.93 20.71 -14.91
N ALA A 51 -0.20 21.08 -15.53
CA ALA A 51 -0.18 22.07 -16.61
C ALA A 51 0.44 23.40 -16.18
N LEU A 52 0.22 23.79 -14.91
CA LEU A 52 0.80 25.00 -14.35
C LEU A 52 2.32 24.89 -14.20
N GLU A 53 2.84 23.75 -13.73
CA GLU A 53 4.29 23.50 -13.68
C GLU A 53 4.93 23.61 -15.07
N ARG A 54 4.30 23.02 -16.10
CA ARG A 54 4.80 23.06 -17.48
C ARG A 54 4.83 24.47 -18.05
N VAL A 55 3.79 25.27 -17.78
CA VAL A 55 3.73 26.67 -18.22
C VAL A 55 4.74 27.51 -17.44
N GLY A 56 4.79 27.35 -16.11
CA GLY A 56 5.68 28.08 -15.22
C GLY A 56 7.16 27.88 -15.54
N ALA A 57 7.57 26.64 -15.85
CA ALA A 57 8.94 26.33 -16.27
C ALA A 57 9.38 27.03 -17.57
N ARG A 58 8.42 27.56 -18.35
CA ARG A 58 8.67 28.26 -19.62
C ARG A 58 8.65 29.78 -19.49
N LEU A 59 8.37 30.31 -18.30
CA LEU A 59 8.33 31.74 -18.01
C LEU A 59 9.68 32.23 -17.44
N PRO A 60 10.37 33.18 -18.09
CA PRO A 60 11.60 33.75 -17.55
C PRO A 60 11.34 34.83 -16.48
N GLY A 61 12.39 35.19 -15.74
CA GLY A 61 12.37 36.30 -14.80
C GLY A 61 11.61 36.00 -13.51
N PRO A 62 10.94 36.98 -12.88
CA PRO A 62 10.35 36.82 -11.55
C PRO A 62 9.21 35.79 -11.48
N LEU A 63 8.72 35.32 -12.63
CA LEU A 63 7.67 34.30 -12.73
C LEU A 63 8.19 32.87 -12.75
N ALA A 64 9.50 32.65 -12.88
CA ALA A 64 10.10 31.31 -12.88
C ALA A 64 9.76 30.53 -11.59
N GLY A 65 9.72 31.22 -10.44
CA GLY A 65 9.37 30.63 -9.15
C GLY A 65 7.93 30.12 -9.04
N LEU A 66 7.02 30.52 -9.94
CA LEU A 66 5.64 30.00 -9.94
C LEU A 66 5.58 28.52 -10.28
N GLY A 67 6.39 28.08 -11.25
CA GLY A 67 6.48 26.67 -11.60
C GLY A 67 7.01 25.85 -10.42
N GLU A 68 8.05 26.35 -9.77
CA GLU A 68 8.68 25.70 -8.61
C GLU A 68 7.73 25.62 -7.40
N TRP A 69 6.94 26.67 -7.17
CA TRP A 69 5.94 26.70 -6.10
C TRP A 69 4.77 25.76 -6.36
N ALA A 70 4.28 25.72 -7.61
CA ALA A 70 3.26 24.75 -8.04
C ALA A 70 3.75 23.30 -7.89
N ALA A 71 5.06 23.12 -8.00
CA ALA A 71 5.73 21.84 -7.84
C ALA A 71 6.13 21.56 -6.37
N SER A 72 5.65 22.33 -5.39
CA SER A 72 5.97 22.09 -3.98
C SER A 72 5.14 20.93 -3.43
N ARG A 73 5.81 19.90 -2.88
CA ARG A 73 5.17 18.72 -2.32
C ARG A 73 5.26 18.79 -0.79
N GLY A 74 4.13 19.07 -0.15
CA GLY A 74 4.05 19.20 1.31
C GLY A 74 3.77 17.86 1.99
N ILE A 75 4.56 17.51 2.99
CA ILE A 75 4.32 16.38 3.87
C ILE A 75 3.94 16.88 5.26
N HIS A 76 2.87 16.30 5.80
CA HIS A 76 2.36 16.60 7.14
C HIS A 76 2.20 15.29 7.92
N MET A 77 2.79 15.22 9.11
CA MET A 77 2.79 14.02 9.97
C MET A 77 1.53 13.85 10.83
N LEU A 78 0.42 14.53 10.49
CA LEU A 78 -0.80 14.42 11.29
C LEU A 78 -1.27 12.95 11.30
N PHE A 79 -1.46 12.36 12.48
CA PHE A 79 -1.83 10.95 12.72
C PHE A 79 -0.72 9.89 12.55
N VAL A 80 0.54 10.25 12.31
CA VAL A 80 1.67 9.29 12.30
C VAL A 80 2.42 9.32 13.65
N ARG A 81 2.51 8.17 14.32
CA ARG A 81 3.10 8.02 15.66
C ARG A 81 4.61 7.74 15.68
N VAL A 82 5.19 7.35 14.54
CA VAL A 82 6.62 7.05 14.38
C VAL A 82 7.33 8.17 13.62
N PRO A 83 8.63 8.43 13.85
CA PRO A 83 9.40 9.33 13.01
C PRO A 83 9.54 8.74 11.61
N LEU A 84 9.48 9.60 10.59
CA LEU A 84 9.70 9.20 9.20
C LEU A 84 10.82 10.04 8.61
N ASP A 85 11.71 9.39 7.88
CA ASP A 85 12.65 10.09 7.01
C ASP A 85 11.96 10.33 5.67
N VAL A 86 11.99 11.58 5.22
CA VAL A 86 11.35 12.00 3.97
C VAL A 86 12.39 12.59 3.04
N LEU A 87 12.43 12.06 1.81
CA LEU A 87 13.29 12.53 0.73
C LEU A 87 12.41 13.18 -0.34
N TRP A 88 12.76 14.40 -0.72
CA TRP A 88 12.21 15.08 -1.89
C TRP A 88 13.22 14.95 -3.01
N LEU A 89 12.81 14.39 -4.13
CA LEU A 89 13.67 14.14 -5.28
C LEU A 89 13.24 14.95 -6.51
N ARG A 90 14.24 15.36 -7.30
CA ARG A 90 14.08 15.91 -8.65
C ARG A 90 14.84 15.08 -9.65
N ASP A 91 14.12 14.46 -10.58
CA ASP A 91 14.70 13.60 -11.60
C ASP A 91 15.63 12.50 -11.00
N GLY A 92 15.32 12.05 -9.78
CA GLY A 92 16.11 11.09 -9.00
C GLY A 92 17.23 11.69 -8.13
N GLU A 93 17.51 12.98 -8.23
CA GLU A 93 18.45 13.70 -7.34
C GLU A 93 17.73 14.16 -6.06
N VAL A 94 18.35 13.98 -4.91
CA VAL A 94 17.83 14.42 -3.62
C VAL A 94 17.94 15.94 -3.53
N VAL A 95 16.81 16.64 -3.49
CA VAL A 95 16.80 18.10 -3.25
C VAL A 95 16.63 18.44 -1.78
N ARG A 96 16.03 17.53 -1.00
CA ARG A 96 15.85 17.71 0.43
C ARG A 96 15.70 16.37 1.16
N VAL A 97 16.28 16.32 2.36
CA VAL A 97 16.11 15.23 3.32
C VAL A 97 15.60 15.80 4.63
N ARG A 98 14.61 15.15 5.25
CA ARG A 98 14.20 15.51 6.60
C ARG A 98 13.64 14.33 7.36
N THR A 99 14.14 14.14 8.58
CA THR A 99 13.46 13.34 9.60
C THR A 99 12.34 14.16 10.22
N LEU A 100 11.10 13.73 9.98
CA LEU A 100 9.90 14.33 10.52
C LEU A 100 9.51 13.66 11.82
N ASN A 101 9.38 14.46 12.89
CA ASN A 101 8.94 13.97 14.18
C ASN A 101 7.44 13.62 14.18
N PRO A 102 7.03 12.62 14.99
CA PRO A 102 5.64 12.26 15.19
C PRO A 102 4.77 13.48 15.46
N TRP A 103 3.59 13.53 14.83
CA TRP A 103 2.54 14.55 15.01
C TRP A 103 2.87 16.00 14.63
N ARG A 104 4.15 16.41 14.63
CA ARG A 104 4.57 17.81 14.47
C ARG A 104 5.42 18.06 13.23
N GLY A 105 5.82 17.01 12.51
CA GLY A 105 6.60 17.13 11.29
C GLY A 105 5.79 17.78 10.15
N MET A 106 6.33 18.86 9.61
CA MET A 106 5.85 19.51 8.40
C MET A 106 7.05 20.01 7.61
N ASP A 107 7.11 19.65 6.34
CA ASP A 107 8.02 20.27 5.40
C ASP A 107 7.51 20.17 3.97
N SER A 108 8.11 20.99 3.11
CA SER A 108 7.85 20.98 1.69
C SER A 108 9.11 21.29 0.91
N ALA A 109 9.25 20.69 -0.25
CA ALA A 109 10.23 21.07 -1.26
C ALA A 109 9.68 20.79 -2.66
N ALA A 110 10.27 21.45 -3.65
CA ALA A 110 9.89 21.25 -5.03
C ALA A 110 10.45 19.93 -5.58
N ALA A 111 9.60 18.90 -5.79
CA ALA A 111 10.06 17.54 -6.11
C ALA A 111 9.07 16.71 -6.93
N ASP A 112 9.47 16.12 -8.05
CA ASP A 112 8.59 15.20 -8.81
C ASP A 112 8.38 13.84 -8.13
N THR A 113 9.24 13.50 -7.16
CA THR A 113 9.14 12.26 -6.40
C THR A 113 9.36 12.53 -4.91
N VAL A 114 8.53 11.93 -4.05
CA VAL A 114 8.73 11.95 -2.59
C VAL A 114 8.86 10.52 -2.09
N VAL A 115 9.87 10.26 -1.27
CA VAL A 115 10.10 8.96 -0.63
C VAL A 115 9.88 9.10 0.87
N GLU A 116 9.05 8.25 1.45
CA GLU A 116 8.90 8.07 2.89
C GLU A 116 9.58 6.77 3.34
N LEU A 117 10.42 6.88 4.36
CA LEU A 117 11.17 5.79 4.97
C LEU A 117 10.94 5.78 6.48
N PRO A 118 11.10 4.63 7.16
CA PRO A 118 11.23 4.60 8.62
C PRO A 118 12.31 5.56 9.10
N GLY A 119 12.10 6.24 10.23
CA GLY A 119 13.08 7.16 10.79
C GLY A 119 14.44 6.48 11.04
N GLY A 120 15.51 7.13 10.59
CA GLY A 120 16.88 6.62 10.63
C GLY A 120 17.32 5.90 9.34
N ALA A 121 16.40 5.44 8.49
CA ALA A 121 16.76 4.73 7.26
C ALA A 121 17.42 5.62 6.20
N ALA A 122 17.29 6.94 6.29
CA ALA A 122 17.96 7.90 5.42
C ALA A 122 19.28 8.44 5.99
N GLU A 123 19.82 7.88 7.08
CA GLU A 123 21.08 8.34 7.67
C GLU A 123 22.21 8.37 6.62
N GLY A 124 22.82 9.52 6.36
CA GLY A 124 23.87 9.67 5.33
C GLY A 124 23.36 9.78 3.89
N VAL A 125 22.08 10.07 3.67
CA VAL A 125 21.60 10.66 2.41
C VAL A 125 21.67 12.17 2.54
N GLU A 126 22.28 12.84 1.58
CA GLU A 126 22.43 14.29 1.54
C GLU A 126 21.81 14.90 0.27
N PRO A 127 21.46 16.20 0.26
CA PRO A 127 21.07 16.87 -0.97
C PRO A 127 22.18 16.82 -2.03
N GLY A 128 21.81 16.50 -3.27
CA GLY A 128 22.72 16.26 -4.39
C GLY A 128 23.03 14.77 -4.64
N ASP A 129 22.73 13.89 -3.69
CA ASP A 129 22.83 12.44 -3.90
C ASP A 129 21.74 11.93 -4.85
N THR A 130 21.96 10.74 -5.41
CA THR A 130 20.99 10.12 -6.33
C THR A 130 20.26 8.96 -5.65
N VAL A 131 18.94 8.92 -5.77
CA VAL A 131 18.09 7.82 -5.30
C VAL A 131 17.31 7.23 -6.47
N ARG A 132 17.41 5.92 -6.67
CA ARG A 132 16.80 5.20 -7.80
C ARG A 132 15.94 4.05 -7.33
N LEU A 133 14.81 3.87 -8.01
CA LEU A 133 14.07 2.62 -7.98
C LEU A 133 14.72 1.66 -8.98
N VAL A 134 15.04 0.47 -8.51
CA VAL A 134 15.68 -0.57 -9.30
C VAL A 134 14.77 -1.78 -9.28
N GLU A 135 14.42 -2.26 -10.46
CA GLU A 135 13.74 -3.54 -10.59
C GLU A 135 14.73 -4.64 -10.21
N ASP A 136 14.30 -5.55 -9.34
CA ASP A 136 15.09 -6.74 -9.09
C ASP A 136 14.95 -7.62 -10.33
N ALA A 137 16.05 -7.80 -11.05
CA ALA A 137 16.07 -8.72 -12.18
C ALA A 137 15.79 -10.14 -11.64
N GLY A 138 14.56 -10.62 -11.82
CA GLY A 138 14.19 -12.03 -11.67
C GLY A 138 13.30 -12.38 -10.47
N ARG A 139 12.02 -12.02 -10.55
CA ARG A 139 10.94 -13.03 -10.42
C ARG A 139 10.06 -12.90 -11.65
N THR A 140 10.45 -13.59 -12.73
CA THR A 140 9.53 -13.92 -13.81
C THR A 140 8.32 -14.60 -13.18
N ASP A 141 7.15 -14.00 -13.36
CA ASP A 141 5.83 -14.63 -13.36
C ASP A 141 5.67 -15.83 -12.42
N ALA A 142 5.40 -15.57 -11.14
CA ALA A 142 4.65 -16.53 -10.34
C ALA A 142 3.19 -16.43 -10.78
N ASP A 143 2.88 -17.23 -11.81
CA ASP A 143 1.62 -17.91 -12.10
C ASP A 143 0.30 -17.15 -11.83
N PRO A 144 -0.43 -16.69 -12.86
CA PRO A 144 -1.75 -16.13 -12.70
C PRO A 144 -2.84 -17.21 -12.70
N GLU A 145 -2.70 -18.31 -11.96
CA GLU A 145 -3.76 -19.32 -11.81
C GLU A 145 -3.76 -19.98 -10.44
N ALA A 146 -4.57 -19.47 -9.51
CA ALA A 146 -5.31 -20.29 -8.55
C ALA A 146 -6.46 -19.49 -7.92
N SER A 147 -7.61 -19.63 -8.58
CA SER A 147 -8.93 -19.89 -7.98
C SER A 147 -9.57 -18.85 -7.06
N ASP A 148 -10.42 -18.03 -7.69
CA ASP A 148 -11.76 -17.71 -7.19
C ASP A 148 -12.60 -19.01 -7.07
N ASP A 149 -12.43 -19.83 -6.03
CA ASP A 149 -13.38 -20.90 -5.69
C ASP A 149 -13.03 -21.52 -4.33
N ASP A 150 -13.49 -20.90 -3.23
CA ASP A 150 -13.64 -21.55 -1.92
C ASP A 150 -14.51 -20.67 -1.00
N MET A 151 -15.78 -20.48 -1.37
CA MET A 151 -16.78 -19.90 -0.45
C MET A 151 -17.86 -20.92 -0.02
N PHE A 152 -17.94 -22.12 -0.61
CA PHE A 152 -18.91 -23.14 -0.18
C PHE A 152 -18.42 -24.57 -0.44
N GLY A 153 -17.89 -25.24 0.58
CA GLY A 153 -17.45 -26.65 0.49
C GLY A 153 -17.12 -27.31 1.84
N VAL A 154 -18.17 -27.83 2.48
CA VAL A 154 -18.30 -28.92 3.51
C VAL A 154 -17.04 -29.61 4.06
N PRO A 155 -17.08 -30.03 5.34
CA PRO A 155 -16.61 -31.38 5.68
C PRO A 155 -17.76 -32.29 6.12
N ALA A 156 -17.88 -33.43 5.43
CA ALA A 156 -18.61 -34.60 5.88
C ALA A 156 -17.69 -35.38 6.83
N ASP A 157 -18.09 -35.52 8.09
CA ASP A 157 -17.51 -36.50 9.00
C ASP A 157 -18.28 -37.81 8.81
N ASP A 158 -17.65 -38.79 8.15
CA ASP A 158 -18.07 -40.18 8.08
C ASP A 158 -16.97 -41.02 8.73
N ASP A 159 -17.22 -41.48 9.96
CA ASP A 159 -16.41 -42.48 10.64
C ASP A 159 -17.32 -43.19 11.66
N THR A 160 -17.91 -44.34 11.28
CA THR A 160 -18.19 -45.46 12.20
C THR A 160 -18.36 -46.76 11.41
N ASP A 161 -17.35 -47.62 11.51
CA ASP A 161 -17.37 -49.02 11.07
C ASP A 161 -17.85 -49.96 12.21
N ALA A 162 -18.29 -51.16 11.81
CA ALA A 162 -18.54 -52.41 12.56
C ALA A 162 -19.99 -52.78 12.97
N ALA A 163 -20.50 -53.81 12.29
CA ALA A 163 -21.76 -54.56 12.50
C ALA A 163 -21.62 -55.68 13.58
N PRO A 164 -22.52 -56.71 13.71
CA PRO A 164 -23.95 -56.85 13.39
C PRO A 164 -24.80 -57.46 14.57
N GLY A 165 -26.14 -57.44 14.46
CA GLY A 165 -26.97 -58.49 15.08
C GLY A 165 -28.38 -58.12 15.57
N ARG A 166 -29.37 -58.73 14.92
CA ARG A 166 -30.60 -59.37 15.48
C ARG A 166 -31.90 -58.57 15.72
N GLU A 167 -32.87 -58.86 14.83
CA GLU A 167 -34.30 -59.24 15.03
C GLU A 167 -35.21 -58.47 16.02
N SER A 168 -36.21 -57.77 15.48
CA SER A 168 -37.65 -58.13 15.60
C SER A 168 -38.58 -57.04 15.01
N ALA A 169 -39.59 -57.50 14.29
CA ALA A 169 -40.76 -56.76 13.78
C ALA A 169 -41.71 -56.31 14.93
N PRO A 170 -42.91 -55.72 14.72
CA PRO A 170 -43.60 -55.32 13.47
C PRO A 170 -44.28 -53.92 13.45
N ASP A 171 -44.72 -53.55 12.23
CA ASP A 171 -45.83 -52.67 11.74
C ASP A 171 -47.08 -52.45 12.64
N PRO A 172 -48.13 -51.68 12.22
CA PRO A 172 -48.21 -50.39 11.51
C PRO A 172 -49.35 -49.46 12.07
N ALA A 173 -49.35 -48.17 11.72
CA ALA A 173 -50.53 -47.28 11.57
C ALA A 173 -50.00 -45.86 11.29
N GLY A 174 -50.49 -45.03 10.37
CA GLY A 174 -51.82 -44.91 9.79
C GLY A 174 -52.32 -43.48 10.03
N SER A 175 -52.75 -42.79 8.95
CA SER A 175 -53.37 -41.45 8.91
C SER A 175 -52.42 -40.25 9.14
N GLY A 176 -52.56 -39.10 8.48
CA GLY A 176 -53.69 -38.58 7.72
C GLY A 176 -53.27 -37.48 6.73
N ALA A 177 -54.22 -37.18 5.86
CA ALA A 177 -54.09 -36.41 4.65
C ALA A 177 -54.23 -34.88 4.83
N ALA A 178 -53.80 -34.18 3.76
CA ALA A 178 -54.38 -32.97 3.13
C ALA A 178 -54.44 -31.67 3.96
N ASP A 179 -53.85 -30.55 3.52
CA ASP A 179 -54.04 -29.74 2.29
C ASP A 179 -55.23 -28.77 2.35
N GLY A 180 -54.97 -27.52 1.95
CA GLY A 180 -55.90 -26.40 1.81
C GLY A 180 -55.71 -25.34 2.90
N GLY A 181 -55.41 -24.06 2.64
CA GLY A 181 -55.54 -23.27 1.42
C GLY A 181 -56.51 -22.10 1.68
N GLY A 182 -56.04 -20.86 1.44
CA GLY A 182 -56.85 -19.62 1.44
C GLY A 182 -57.14 -19.04 2.83
N ASP A 183 -57.34 -17.74 3.04
CA ASP A 183 -57.63 -16.64 2.14
C ASP A 183 -57.42 -15.31 2.90
N ARG A 184 -57.28 -14.23 2.14
CA ARG A 184 -57.06 -12.85 2.56
C ARG A 184 -58.36 -12.18 3.06
N GLY A 185 -58.18 -11.13 3.85
CA GLY A 185 -59.20 -10.16 4.26
C GLY A 185 -58.97 -9.80 5.73
N GLU A 186 -58.82 -8.56 6.16
CA GLU A 186 -58.98 -7.22 5.59
C GLU A 186 -57.98 -6.27 6.27
#